data_AF-A0AAW5N5W1-F1
#
_entry.id   AF-A0AAW5N5W1-F1
#
_cell.length_a   1.000
_cell.length_b   1.000
_cell.length_c   1.000
_cell.angle_alpha   90.00
_cell.angle_beta   90.00
_cell.angle_gamma   90.00
#
_symmetry.space_group_name_H-M   'P 1'
#
loop_
_entity.id
_entity.type
_entity.pdbx_description
1 polymer ?
#
loop_
_entity_poly.entity_id
_entity_poly.type
_entity_poly.pdbx_seq_one_letter_code
_entity_poly.pdbx_strand_id
1 'polypeptide(L)' 'MKKDNIQRCSICGRPYKGYGNNAFPAKSGRCCDECNENLVIPLRIMMISNPNKALEIISKIK' A
#
# COMPACT_ATOMS: atom_id res chain seq x y z
N MET A 1 12.96 -21.63 16.99
CA MET A 1 11.69 -21.42 16.25
C MET A 1 11.72 -20.00 15.69
N LYS A 2 11.83 -19.81 14.36
CA LYS A 2 11.71 -18.46 13.78
C LYS A 2 10.26 -18.04 13.92
N LYS A 3 10.02 -16.98 14.69
CA LYS A 3 8.70 -16.39 14.86
C LYS A 3 8.33 -15.79 13.49
N ASP A 4 7.48 -16.46 12.74
CA ASP A 4 6.90 -15.87 11.53
C ASP A 4 6.13 -14.63 11.98
N ASN A 5 6.72 -13.44 11.79
CA ASN A 5 6.10 -12.18 12.17
C ASN A 5 4.93 -11.91 11.22
N ILE A 6 3.75 -12.42 11.59
CA ILE A 6 2.49 -12.12 10.93
C ILE A 6 2.09 -10.70 11.31
N GLN A 7 2.02 -9.83 10.32
CA GLN A 7 1.58 -8.44 10.44
C GLN A 7 0.23 -8.26 9.74
N ARG A 8 -0.47 -7.14 9.97
CA ARG A 8 -1.73 -6.81 9.29
C ARG A 8 -1.54 -5.68 8.29
N CYS A 9 -2.06 -5.85 7.08
CA CYS A 9 -1.99 -4.84 6.03
C CYS A 9 -2.80 -3.59 6.44
N SER A 10 -2.18 -2.41 6.42
CA SER A 10 -2.85 -1.13 6.71
C SER A 10 -3.91 -0.72 5.69
N ILE A 11 -3.96 -1.37 4.53
CA ILE A 11 -4.90 -1.09 3.44
C ILE A 11 -6.11 -2.05 3.51
N CYS A 12 -5.88 -3.37 3.47
CA CYS A 12 -6.96 -4.36 3.40
C CYS A 12 -7.23 -5.12 4.71
N GLY A 13 -6.42 -4.92 5.76
CA GLY A 13 -6.59 -5.57 7.06
C GLY A 13 -6.24 -7.06 7.12
N ARG A 14 -5.89 -7.68 5.98
CA ARG A 14 -5.50 -9.10 5.90
C ARG A 14 -4.10 -9.33 6.53
N PRO A 15 -3.86 -10.51 7.13
CA PRO A 15 -2.54 -10.87 7.62
C PRO A 15 -1.56 -11.10 6.47
N TYR A 16 -0.28 -10.77 6.67
CA TYR A 16 0.82 -11.07 5.75
C TYR A 16 2.09 -11.43 6.52
N LYS A 17 3.01 -12.17 5.88
CA LYS A 17 4.30 -12.55 6.47
C LYS A 17 5.42 -11.60 6.01
N GLY A 18 6.46 -11.43 6.84
CA GLY A 18 7.62 -10.60 6.52
C GLY A 18 7.41 -9.13 6.89
N TYR A 19 8.29 -8.23 6.41
CA TYR A 19 8.29 -6.81 6.80
C TYR A 19 7.15 -5.99 6.14
N GLY A 20 6.64 -6.44 4.99
CA GLY A 20 5.62 -5.74 4.19
C GLY A 20 6.22 -4.63 3.32
N ASN A 21 5.37 -3.84 2.68
CA ASN A 21 5.74 -2.74 1.77
C ASN A 21 5.27 -1.39 2.32
N ASN A 22 5.92 -0.28 1.93
CA ASN A 22 5.44 1.06 2.30
C ASN A 22 4.04 1.27 1.68
N ALA A 23 3.03 1.61 2.49
CA ALA A 23 1.65 1.80 2.02
C ALA A 23 1.39 3.17 1.37
N PHE A 24 2.36 4.11 1.43
CA PHE A 24 2.24 5.43 0.82
C PHE A 24 2.26 5.35 -0.73
N PRO A 25 1.36 6.05 -1.44
CA PRO A 25 0.49 7.14 -0.96
C PRO A 25 -0.93 6.72 -0.49
N ALA A 26 -1.30 5.45 -0.58
CA ALA A 26 -2.67 5.02 -0.29
C ALA A 26 -3.06 5.14 1.19
N LYS A 27 -2.17 4.74 2.11
CA LYS A 27 -2.33 4.81 3.57
C LYS A 27 -0.99 5.03 4.25
N SER A 28 -1.02 5.39 5.53
CA SER A 28 0.15 5.32 6.41
C SER A 28 0.46 3.88 6.83
N GLY A 29 1.75 3.56 7.00
CA GLY A 29 2.19 2.26 7.54
C GLY A 29 2.68 1.27 6.48
N ARG A 30 2.48 -0.02 6.74
CA ARG A 30 2.90 -1.12 5.86
C ARG A 30 1.72 -1.87 5.24
N CYS A 31 1.89 -2.39 4.04
CA CYS A 31 0.90 -3.19 3.31
C CYS A 31 1.47 -4.53 2.82
N CYS A 32 0.59 -5.47 2.49
CA CYS A 32 0.97 -6.74 1.87
C CYS A 32 1.39 -6.55 0.41
N ASP A 33 1.99 -7.59 -0.18
CA ASP A 33 2.44 -7.58 -1.58
C ASP A 33 1.27 -7.35 -2.56
N GLU A 34 0.13 -7.99 -2.33
CA GLU A 34 -1.08 -7.83 -3.15
C GLU A 34 -1.55 -6.36 -3.22
N CYS A 35 -1.62 -5.66 -2.09
CA CYS A 35 -1.98 -4.24 -2.09
C CYS A 35 -0.86 -3.36 -2.68
N ASN A 36 0.40 -3.74 -2.48
CA ASN A 36 1.52 -2.99 -3.03
C ASN A 36 1.52 -3.03 -4.57
N GLU A 37 1.33 -4.21 -5.15
CA GLU A 37 1.30 -4.43 -6.61
C GLU A 37 0.07 -3.81 -7.27
N ASN A 38 -1.11 -3.96 -6.66
CA ASN A 38 -2.36 -3.59 -7.31
C ASN A 38 -2.85 -2.16 -6.99
N LEU A 39 -2.33 -1.52 -5.95
CA LEU A 39 -2.76 -0.17 -5.55
C LEU A 39 -1.58 0.79 -5.40
N VAL A 40 -0.59 0.43 -4.59
CA VAL A 40 0.44 1.39 -4.17
C VAL A 40 1.41 1.72 -5.30
N ILE A 41 1.97 0.72 -5.98
CA ILE A 41 2.87 0.93 -7.11
C ILE A 41 2.15 1.67 -8.26
N PRO A 42 0.94 1.27 -8.69
CA PRO A 42 0.17 2.02 -9.69
C PRO A 42 -0.05 3.48 -9.30
N LEU A 43 -0.40 3.77 -8.05
CA LEU A 43 -0.55 5.15 -7.57
C LEU A 43 0.76 5.93 -7.61
N ARG A 44 1.89 5.32 -7.23
CA ARG A 44 3.21 5.98 -7.32
C ARG A 44 3.58 6.34 -8.75
N ILE A 45 3.34 5.43 -9.69
CA ILE A 45 3.55 5.69 -11.11
C ILE A 45 2.64 6.82 -11.58
N MET A 46 1.36 6.80 -11.18
CA MET A 46 0.40 7.84 -11.53
C MET A 46 0.75 9.20 -10.95
N MET A 47 1.35 9.28 -9.76
CA MET A 47 1.85 10.55 -9.22
C MET A 47 2.90 11.20 -10.13
N ILE A 48 3.65 10.40 -10.90
CA ILE A 48 4.65 10.90 -11.86
C ILE A 48 3.99 11.18 -13.22
N SER A 49 3.15 10.27 -13.73
CA SER A 49 2.60 10.37 -15.08
C SER A 49 1.33 11.23 -15.20
N ASN A 50 0.51 11.30 -14.13
CA ASN A 50 -0.73 12.07 -14.07
C ASN A 50 -1.06 12.51 -12.63
N PRO A 51 -0.32 13.51 -12.09
CA PRO A 51 -0.43 13.90 -10.69
C PRO A 51 -1.83 14.37 -10.29
N ASN A 52 -2.57 15.04 -11.18
CA ASN A 52 -3.93 15.50 -10.89
C ASN A 52 -4.88 14.33 -10.66
N LYS A 53 -4.81 13.29 -11.50
CA LYS A 53 -5.63 12.08 -11.31
C LYS A 53 -5.22 11.31 -10.07
N ALA A 54 -3.92 11.21 -9.80
CA ALA A 54 -3.42 10.58 -8.58
C ALA A 54 -3.96 11.31 -7.33
N LEU A 55 -3.92 12.64 -7.31
CA LEU A 55 -4.46 13.45 -6.20
C LEU A 55 -5.97 13.24 -6.02
N GLU A 56 -6.74 13.21 -7.11
CA GLU A 56 -8.17 12.92 -7.06
C GLU A 56 -8.43 11.55 -6.41
N ILE A 57 -7.70 10.52 -6.83
CA ILE A 57 -7.84 9.18 -6.24
C ILE A 57 -7.43 9.20 -4.77
N ILE A 58 -6.24 9.70 -4.44
CA ILE A 58 -5.70 9.76 -3.07
C ILE A 58 -6.68 10.49 -2.13
N SER A 59 -7.36 11.53 -2.59
CA SER A 59 -8.36 12.25 -1.80
C SER A 59 -9.59 11.42 -1.42
N LYS A 60 -9.89 10.35 -2.18
CA LYS A 60 -11.05 9.46 -1.97
C LYS A 60 -10.74 8.21 -1.16
N ILE A 61 -9.47 7.81 -1.05
CA ILE A 61 -9.02 6.61 -0.31
C ILE A 61 -8.45 6.91 1.08
N LYS A 62 -8.29 8.19 1.45
CA LYS A 62 -7.94 8.59 2.82
C LYS A 62 -9.11 8.37 3.78
#